data_AF-Q4CLK9-F1
#
_entry.id   AF-Q4CLK9-F1
#
_cell.length_a   1.000
_cell.length_b   1.000
_cell.length_c   1.000
_cell.angle_alpha   90.00
_cell.angle_beta   90.00
_cell.angle_gamma   90.00
#
_symmetry.space_group_name_H-M   'P 1'
#
loop_
_entity.id
_entity.type
_entity.pdbx_description
1 polymer ?
#
loop_
_entity_poly.entity_id
_entity_poly.type
_entity_poly.pdbx_seq_one_letter_code
_entity_poly.pdbx_strand_id
1 'polypeptide(L)'
;MSLYLHDLGPEAVSYRHLLDEVKRQLDITYDEFDCWLYGFLENKKYNIRETVAKLQRRFAMEVNELATYTLTDYMQESLRSGIVQFVGEDKLGRTVLYVMAQRDHPVSSRREENKRTFDMMLSYGTRLRADSKRCQMVMLINQEKASLWSNVDMTFRR
;
A
#
# COMPACT_ATOMS: atom_id res chain seq x y z
N MET A 1 -3.17 17.84 -22.85
CA MET A 1 -1.96 17.14 -22.37
C MET A 1 -2.03 17.07 -20.86
N SER A 2 -2.07 15.88 -20.27
CA SER A 2 -2.10 15.74 -18.80
C SER A 2 -0.86 16.33 -18.16
N LEU A 3 -1.08 17.17 -17.17
CA LEU A 3 -0.03 17.80 -16.38
C LEU A 3 0.40 16.92 -15.19
N TYR A 4 -0.30 15.81 -14.90
CA TYR A 4 -0.01 14.98 -13.73
C TYR A 4 1.43 14.46 -13.73
N LEU A 5 1.89 13.93 -14.86
CA LEU A 5 3.25 13.39 -14.97
C LEU A 5 4.35 14.47 -14.81
N HIS A 6 4.03 15.74 -15.04
CA HIS A 6 5.00 16.84 -14.85
C HIS A 6 5.38 17.03 -13.38
N ASP A 7 4.51 16.63 -12.44
CA ASP A 7 4.80 16.66 -11.00
C ASP A 7 5.94 15.70 -10.61
N LEU A 8 6.27 14.73 -11.48
CA LEU A 8 7.40 13.82 -11.28
C LEU A 8 8.72 14.34 -11.87
N GLY A 9 8.68 15.42 -12.65
CA GLY A 9 9.85 16.01 -13.31
C GLY A 9 10.06 15.54 -14.76
N PRO A 10 11.07 16.11 -15.45
CA PRO A 10 11.27 15.95 -16.89
C PRO A 10 11.60 14.51 -17.31
N GLU A 11 12.29 13.75 -16.44
CA GLU A 11 12.61 12.35 -16.70
C GLU A 11 11.33 11.52 -16.86
N ALA A 12 10.38 11.65 -15.94
CA ALA A 12 9.11 10.94 -16.03
C ALA A 12 8.32 11.32 -17.29
N VAL A 13 8.31 12.61 -17.64
CA VAL A 13 7.68 13.10 -18.88
C VAL A 13 8.29 12.48 -20.13
N SER A 14 9.60 12.21 -20.16
CA SER A 14 10.25 11.54 -21.29
C SER A 14 9.74 10.11 -21.55
N TYR A 15 9.25 9.44 -20.50
CA TYR A 15 8.67 8.09 -20.58
C TYR A 15 7.15 8.06 -20.85
N ARG A 16 6.51 9.21 -21.13
CA ARG A 16 5.07 9.29 -21.40
C ARG A 16 4.60 8.30 -22.47
N HIS A 17 5.36 8.13 -23.54
CA HIS A 17 5.01 7.18 -24.60
C HIS A 17 4.88 5.72 -24.11
N LEU A 18 5.68 5.31 -23.12
CA LEU A 18 5.55 3.97 -22.51
C LEU A 18 4.34 3.89 -21.59
N LEU A 19 4.03 4.99 -20.88
CA LEU A 19 2.85 5.11 -20.03
C LEU A 19 1.57 5.00 -20.87
N ASP A 20 1.51 5.71 -21.99
CA ASP A 20 0.38 5.69 -22.92
C ASP A 20 0.16 4.27 -23.48
N GLU A 21 1.24 3.53 -23.77
CA GLU A 21 1.14 2.14 -24.20
C GLU A 21 0.64 1.19 -23.09
N VAL A 22 1.07 1.38 -21.84
CA VAL A 22 0.52 0.65 -20.68
C VAL A 22 -0.98 0.94 -20.53
N LYS A 23 -1.37 2.22 -20.60
CA LYS A 23 -2.77 2.65 -20.48
C LYS A 23 -3.63 2.05 -21.59
N ARG A 24 -3.14 2.07 -22.83
CA ARG A 24 -3.80 1.46 -23.99
C ARG A 24 -4.02 -0.05 -23.80
N GLN A 25 -3.05 -0.78 -23.26
CA GLN A 25 -3.19 -2.23 -23.00
C GLN A 25 -4.14 -2.55 -21.82
N LEU A 26 -4.37 -1.60 -20.91
CA LEU A 26 -5.23 -1.75 -19.75
C LEU A 26 -6.61 -1.06 -19.90
N ASP A 27 -6.89 -0.47 -21.07
CA ASP A 27 -8.11 0.30 -21.35
C ASP A 27 -8.32 1.48 -20.37
N ILE A 28 -7.24 2.15 -19.98
CA ILE A 28 -7.28 3.34 -19.09
C ILE A 28 -7.29 4.60 -19.96
N THR A 29 -8.36 5.39 -19.84
CA THR A 29 -8.59 6.58 -20.69
C THR A 29 -8.32 7.91 -20.02
N TYR A 30 -8.11 7.90 -18.70
CA TYR A 30 -7.95 9.08 -17.86
C TYR A 30 -6.50 9.21 -17.36
N ASP A 31 -6.12 10.40 -16.88
CA ASP A 31 -4.72 10.77 -16.67
C ASP A 31 -4.33 10.94 -15.19
N GLU A 32 -5.30 10.90 -14.30
CA GLU A 32 -5.15 11.11 -12.85
C GLU A 32 -4.20 10.08 -12.22
N PHE A 33 -4.07 8.90 -12.85
CA PHE A 33 -3.23 7.81 -12.40
C PHE A 33 -1.86 7.80 -13.08
N ASP A 34 -1.53 8.78 -13.92
CA ASP A 34 -0.26 8.81 -14.66
C ASP A 34 0.95 8.67 -13.73
N CYS A 35 0.94 9.39 -12.60
CA CYS A 35 2.01 9.32 -11.60
C CYS A 35 2.13 7.93 -10.95
N TRP A 36 1.00 7.30 -10.67
CA TRP A 36 0.94 5.99 -10.04
C TRP A 36 1.38 4.88 -11.00
N LEU A 37 0.88 4.91 -12.24
CA LEU A 37 1.27 4.00 -13.32
C LEU A 37 2.75 4.13 -13.65
N TYR A 38 3.30 5.36 -13.64
CA TYR A 38 4.73 5.60 -13.81
C TYR A 38 5.56 4.87 -12.75
N GLY A 39 5.12 4.86 -11.48
CA GLY A 39 5.80 4.12 -10.42
C GLY A 39 5.91 2.61 -10.68
N PHE A 40 4.92 2.01 -11.35
CA PHE A 40 5.01 0.60 -11.78
C PHE A 40 6.00 0.41 -12.93
N LEU A 41 5.99 1.30 -13.92
CA LEU A 41 6.95 1.29 -15.02
C LEU A 41 8.38 1.39 -14.48
N GLU A 42 8.65 2.37 -13.62
CA GLU A 42 9.95 2.57 -12.98
C GLU A 42 10.37 1.31 -12.19
N ASN A 43 9.46 0.72 -11.39
CA ASN A 43 9.72 -0.52 -10.65
C ASN A 43 10.07 -1.71 -11.56
N LYS A 44 9.48 -1.77 -12.76
CA LYS A 44 9.74 -2.81 -13.76
C LYS A 44 10.81 -2.43 -14.78
N LYS A 45 11.64 -1.43 -14.46
CA LYS A 45 12.72 -0.95 -15.34
C LYS A 45 12.20 -0.65 -16.76
N TYR A 46 11.01 -0.04 -16.82
CA TYR A 46 10.31 0.37 -18.03
C TYR A 46 9.88 -0.79 -18.95
N ASN A 47 9.80 -2.02 -18.43
CA ASN A 47 9.24 -3.16 -19.14
C ASN A 47 7.70 -3.11 -19.13
N ILE A 48 7.11 -2.78 -20.28
CA ILE A 48 5.66 -2.66 -20.47
C ILE A 48 4.94 -3.98 -20.13
N ARG A 49 5.43 -5.12 -20.64
CA ARG A 49 4.77 -6.42 -20.48
C ARG A 49 4.71 -6.85 -19.02
N GLU A 50 5.81 -6.67 -18.28
CA GLU A 50 5.86 -6.95 -16.84
C GLU A 50 4.99 -6.00 -16.04
N THR A 51 4.93 -4.72 -16.45
CA THR A 51 4.11 -3.69 -15.82
C THR A 51 2.63 -4.00 -15.95
N VAL A 52 2.17 -4.26 -17.17
CA VAL A 52 0.78 -4.66 -17.47
C VAL A 52 0.41 -5.93 -16.70
N ALA A 53 1.25 -6.96 -16.73
CA ALA A 53 1.01 -8.20 -15.97
C ALA A 53 0.97 -7.98 -14.44
N LYS A 54 1.77 -7.04 -13.90
CA LYS A 54 1.72 -6.69 -12.48
C LYS A 54 0.44 -5.94 -12.12
N LEU A 55 0.02 -4.99 -12.96
CA LEU A 55 -1.21 -4.22 -12.76
C LEU A 55 -2.46 -5.09 -12.87
N GLN A 56 -2.53 -5.99 -13.86
CA GLN A 56 -3.63 -6.96 -13.98
C GLN A 56 -3.74 -7.89 -12.76
N ARG A 57 -2.61 -8.43 -12.27
CA ARG A 57 -2.60 -9.24 -11.04
C ARG A 57 -3.03 -8.45 -9.82
N ARG A 58 -2.62 -7.18 -9.73
CA ARG A 58 -3.06 -6.28 -8.65
C ARG A 58 -4.56 -6.07 -8.71
N PHE A 59 -5.11 -5.73 -9.88
CA PHE A 59 -6.55 -5.56 -10.06
C PHE A 59 -7.34 -6.82 -9.70
N ALA A 60 -6.87 -8.00 -10.15
CA ALA A 60 -7.49 -9.27 -9.80
C ALA A 60 -7.46 -9.55 -8.28
N MET A 61 -6.37 -9.20 -7.58
CA MET A 61 -6.29 -9.33 -6.12
C MET A 61 -7.24 -8.34 -5.42
N GLU A 62 -7.32 -7.10 -5.88
CA GLU A 62 -8.23 -6.10 -5.30
C GLU A 62 -9.71 -6.52 -5.42
N VAL A 63 -10.11 -7.04 -6.58
CA VAL A 63 -11.48 -7.51 -6.84
C VAL A 63 -11.79 -8.82 -6.10
N ASN A 64 -10.90 -9.80 -6.12
CA ASN A 64 -11.19 -11.13 -5.59
C ASN A 64 -10.90 -11.28 -4.10
N GLU A 65 -10.03 -10.44 -3.53
CA GLU A 65 -9.65 -10.50 -2.11
C GLU A 65 -10.20 -9.29 -1.36
N LEU A 66 -9.66 -8.09 -1.63
CA LEU A 66 -9.96 -6.90 -0.80
C LEU A 66 -11.45 -6.54 -0.79
N ALA A 67 -12.12 -6.60 -1.96
CA ALA A 67 -13.54 -6.30 -2.06
C ALA A 67 -14.45 -7.31 -1.31
N THR A 68 -13.91 -8.47 -0.91
CA THR A 68 -14.64 -9.54 -0.21
C THR A 68 -14.43 -9.52 1.30
N TYR A 69 -13.63 -8.59 1.83
CA TYR A 69 -13.31 -8.57 3.25
C TYR A 69 -14.51 -8.13 4.08
N THR A 70 -14.94 -9.01 5.00
CA THR A 70 -15.90 -8.70 6.05
C THR A 70 -15.16 -8.29 7.32
N LEU A 71 -15.55 -7.16 7.90
CA LEU A 71 -14.97 -6.66 9.14
C LEU A 71 -15.51 -7.44 10.34
N THR A 72 -14.68 -8.26 10.98
CA THR A 72 -15.02 -9.01 12.20
C THR A 72 -14.85 -8.15 13.45
N ASP A 73 -15.44 -8.57 14.57
CA ASP A 73 -15.26 -7.88 15.86
C ASP A 73 -13.79 -7.81 16.28
N TYR A 74 -13.04 -8.90 16.09
CA TYR A 74 -11.59 -8.93 16.35
C TYR A 74 -10.83 -7.93 15.49
N MET A 75 -11.17 -7.81 14.20
CA MET A 75 -10.56 -6.80 13.33
C MET A 75 -10.91 -5.38 13.79
N GLN A 76 -12.13 -5.12 14.24
CA GLN A 76 -12.51 -3.81 14.80
C GLN A 76 -11.71 -3.47 16.06
N GLU A 77 -11.56 -4.43 16.97
CA GLU A 77 -10.73 -4.28 18.17
C GLU A 77 -9.26 -4.00 17.81
N SER A 78 -8.72 -4.78 16.87
CA SER A 78 -7.36 -4.61 16.36
C SER A 78 -7.15 -3.22 15.76
N LEU A 79 -8.08 -2.73 14.93
CA LEU A 79 -8.03 -1.37 14.36
C LEU A 79 -8.06 -0.28 15.46
N ARG A 80 -8.81 -0.49 16.55
CA ARG A 80 -8.93 0.46 17.68
C ARG A 80 -7.77 0.40 18.67
N SER A 81 -6.98 -0.68 18.69
CA SER A 81 -5.82 -0.83 19.58
C SER A 81 -4.74 0.24 19.37
N GLY A 82 -4.73 0.86 18.18
CA GLY A 82 -3.72 1.82 17.77
C GLY A 82 -2.39 1.18 17.36
N ILE A 83 -2.34 -0.13 17.02
CA ILE A 83 -1.14 -0.74 16.42
C ILE A 83 -0.67 0.07 15.22
N VAL A 84 -1.59 0.47 14.34
CA VAL A 84 -1.34 1.34 13.17
C VAL A 84 -2.19 2.60 13.31
N GLN A 85 -1.57 3.77 13.19
CA GLN A 85 -2.24 5.06 13.28
C GLN A 85 -1.91 5.94 12.09
N PHE A 86 -2.92 6.60 11.52
CA PHE A 86 -2.71 7.70 10.56
C PHE A 86 -2.34 8.96 11.33
N VAL A 87 -1.12 9.47 11.15
CA VAL A 87 -0.61 10.62 11.91
C VAL A 87 -0.49 11.90 11.08
N GLY A 88 -0.88 11.84 9.81
CA GLY A 88 -0.90 12.98 8.89
C GLY A 88 -0.17 12.70 7.58
N GLU A 89 0.45 13.73 7.04
CA GLU A 89 1.15 13.70 5.76
C GLU A 89 2.54 14.32 5.91
N ASP A 90 3.49 13.81 5.13
CA ASP A 90 4.82 14.39 5.08
C ASP A 90 4.92 15.56 4.08
N LYS A 91 6.11 16.15 3.96
CA LYS A 91 6.35 17.28 3.03
C LYS A 91 6.15 16.93 1.55
N LEU A 92 6.01 15.65 1.20
CA LEU A 92 5.78 15.17 -0.16
C LEU A 92 4.33 14.70 -0.37
N GLY A 93 3.42 14.96 0.58
CA GLY A 93 2.01 14.56 0.51
C GLY A 93 1.79 13.06 0.68
N ARG A 94 2.77 12.32 1.22
CA ARG A 94 2.65 10.88 1.49
C ARG A 94 1.93 10.68 2.81
N THR A 95 0.96 9.78 2.85
CA THR A 95 0.29 9.40 4.11
C THR A 95 1.31 8.80 5.07
N VAL A 96 1.36 9.30 6.30
CA VAL A 96 2.25 8.79 7.34
C VAL A 96 1.47 7.86 8.26
N LEU A 97 1.90 6.60 8.32
CA LEU A 97 1.46 5.61 9.29
C LEU A 97 2.48 5.52 10.42
N TYR A 98 2.03 5.63 11.66
CA TYR A 98 2.83 5.33 12.84
C TYR A 98 2.43 3.97 13.39
N VAL A 99 3.39 3.04 13.43
CA VAL A 99 3.19 1.66 13.87
C VAL A 99 3.83 1.47 15.24
N MET A 100 3.06 1.02 16.23
CA MET A 100 3.55 0.74 17.58
C MET A 100 3.69 -0.77 17.78
N ALA A 101 4.90 -1.29 17.59
CA ALA A 101 5.19 -2.72 17.71
C ALA A 101 4.89 -3.26 19.13
N GLN A 102 5.02 -2.42 20.17
CA GLN A 102 4.69 -2.80 21.54
C GLN A 102 3.21 -3.21 21.73
N ARG A 103 2.30 -2.67 20.91
CA ARG A 103 0.86 -2.99 20.97
C ARG A 103 0.48 -4.18 20.11
N ASP A 104 1.40 -4.64 19.28
CA ASP A 104 1.17 -5.79 18.40
C ASP A 104 1.40 -7.07 19.20
N HIS A 105 0.31 -7.77 19.47
CA HIS A 105 0.30 -9.06 20.15
C HIS A 105 -0.27 -10.11 19.19
N PRO A 106 0.49 -10.50 18.16
CA PRO A 106 -0.01 -11.40 17.13
C PRO A 106 -0.27 -12.78 17.72
N VAL A 107 -1.49 -13.27 17.55
CA VAL A 107 -1.85 -14.66 17.87
C VAL A 107 -1.94 -15.44 16.57
N SER A 108 -1.29 -16.60 16.50
CA SER A 108 -1.21 -17.42 15.28
C SER A 108 -2.58 -17.76 14.68
N SER A 109 -3.59 -17.99 15.52
CA SER A 109 -4.99 -18.25 15.12
C SER A 109 -5.68 -17.08 14.42
N ARG A 110 -5.13 -15.87 14.52
CA ARG A 110 -5.68 -14.62 13.96
C ARG A 110 -4.84 -14.03 12.83
N ARG A 111 -3.84 -14.77 12.35
CA ARG A 111 -2.90 -14.30 11.31
C ARG A 111 -3.58 -13.77 10.05
N GLU A 112 -4.60 -14.47 9.56
CA GLU A 112 -5.35 -14.04 8.37
C GLU A 112 -6.14 -12.75 8.61
N GLU A 113 -6.79 -12.60 9.77
CA GLU A 113 -7.50 -11.36 10.12
C GLU A 113 -6.54 -10.18 10.29
N ASN A 114 -5.36 -10.40 10.87
CA ASN A 114 -4.31 -9.39 10.99
C ASN A 114 -3.77 -8.97 9.61
N LYS A 115 -3.56 -9.93 8.71
CA LYS A 115 -3.17 -9.64 7.32
C LYS A 115 -4.23 -8.79 6.62
N ARG A 116 -5.51 -9.17 6.70
CA ARG A 116 -6.63 -8.41 6.11
C ARG A 116 -6.71 -6.99 6.68
N THR A 117 -6.55 -6.85 7.99
CA THR A 117 -6.52 -5.55 8.67
C THR A 117 -5.40 -4.67 8.13
N PHE A 118 -4.20 -5.24 7.97
CA PHE A 118 -3.06 -4.53 7.40
C PHE A 118 -3.30 -4.14 5.93
N ASP A 119 -3.83 -5.05 5.11
CA ASP A 119 -4.15 -4.80 3.71
C ASP A 119 -5.20 -3.67 3.56
N MET A 120 -6.20 -3.61 4.44
CA MET A 120 -7.17 -2.50 4.50
C MET A 120 -6.48 -1.17 4.82
N MET A 121 -5.57 -1.16 5.80
CA MET A 121 -4.82 0.05 6.19
C MET A 121 -3.91 0.54 5.06
N LEU A 122 -3.22 -0.37 4.37
CA LEU A 122 -2.39 -0.04 3.21
C LEU A 122 -3.23 0.51 2.06
N SER A 123 -4.37 -0.11 1.78
CA SER A 123 -5.29 0.35 0.71
C SER A 123 -5.78 1.76 0.98
N TYR A 124 -6.14 2.05 2.23
CA TYR A 124 -6.54 3.41 2.61
C TYR A 124 -5.38 4.40 2.58
N GLY A 125 -4.19 4.01 3.04
CA GLY A 125 -3.00 4.84 3.08
C GLY A 125 -2.41 5.17 1.71
N THR A 126 -2.65 4.31 0.71
CA THR A 126 -2.20 4.44 -0.68
C THR A 126 -3.32 4.80 -1.64
N ARG A 127 -4.48 5.28 -1.16
CA ARG A 127 -5.56 5.74 -2.03
C ARG A 127 -5.12 6.95 -2.85
N LEU A 128 -5.66 7.09 -4.06
CA LEU A 128 -5.47 8.29 -4.88
C LEU A 128 -6.08 9.50 -4.18
N ARG A 129 -5.32 10.59 -4.08
CA ARG A 129 -5.78 11.88 -3.58
C ARG A 129 -5.27 13.01 -4.47
N ALA A 130 -5.93 14.16 -4.45
CA ALA A 130 -5.52 15.33 -5.23
C ALA A 130 -4.11 15.82 -4.86
N ASP A 131 -3.72 15.70 -3.59
CA ASP A 131 -2.41 16.03 -3.04
C ASP A 131 -1.37 14.89 -3.15
N SER A 132 -1.80 13.66 -3.42
CA SER A 132 -0.96 12.46 -3.40
C SER A 132 -1.20 11.60 -4.64
N LYS A 133 -0.70 12.09 -5.76
CA LYS A 133 -0.86 11.46 -7.08
C LYS A 133 -0.02 10.20 -7.26
N ARG A 134 1.02 10.02 -6.44
CA ARG A 134 1.89 8.82 -6.45
C ARG A 134 1.30 7.65 -5.68
N CYS A 135 0.23 7.85 -4.89
CA CYS A 135 -0.37 6.81 -4.05
C CYS A 135 0.67 6.14 -3.12
N GLN A 136 1.55 6.96 -2.52
CA GLN A 136 2.64 6.51 -1.68
C GLN A 136 2.35 6.79 -0.21
N MET A 137 2.95 5.97 0.66
CA MET A 137 2.87 6.12 2.11
C MET A 137 4.24 5.96 2.75
N VAL A 138 4.38 6.48 3.96
CA VAL A 138 5.56 6.32 4.82
C VAL A 138 5.12 5.59 6.08
N MET A 139 5.88 4.59 6.51
CA MET A 139 5.68 3.92 7.78
C MET A 139 6.80 4.29 8.75
N LEU A 140 6.42 4.85 9.90
CA LEU A 140 7.28 5.09 11.04
C LEU A 140 7.02 3.98 12.05
N ILE A 141 7.98 3.07 12.23
CA ILE A 141 7.82 1.90 13.09
C ILE A 141 8.52 2.14 14.41
N ASN A 142 7.75 2.28 15.48
CA ASN A 142 8.26 2.33 16.84
C ASN A 142 8.48 0.91 17.37
N GLN A 143 9.76 0.57 17.53
CA GLN A 143 10.25 -0.71 18.06
C GLN A 143 10.59 -0.64 19.56
N GLU A 144 10.38 0.49 20.23
CA GLU A 144 10.61 0.63 21.66
C GLU A 144 9.72 -0.38 22.42
N LYS A 145 10.34 -1.17 23.31
CA LYS A 145 9.68 -2.25 24.08
C LYS A 145 9.06 -3.36 23.22
N ALA A 146 9.39 -3.46 21.93
CA ALA A 146 9.10 -4.65 21.15
C ALA A 146 9.87 -5.82 21.79
N SER A 147 9.15 -6.69 22.51
CA SER A 147 9.77 -7.82 23.17
C SER A 147 10.15 -8.87 22.13
N LEU A 148 11.43 -9.21 22.01
CA LEU A 148 11.85 -10.42 21.28
C LEU A 148 11.12 -11.67 21.81
N TRP A 149 10.73 -11.66 23.09
CA TRP A 149 10.08 -12.77 23.78
C TRP A 149 8.61 -13.03 23.41
N SER A 150 7.88 -12.07 22.83
CA SER A 150 6.48 -12.31 22.43
C SER A 150 6.37 -13.20 21.19
N ASN A 151 7.44 -13.32 20.40
CA ASN A 151 7.51 -14.21 19.24
C ASN A 151 8.15 -15.57 19.54
N VAL A 152 8.58 -15.80 20.78
CA VAL A 152 9.08 -17.11 21.22
C VAL A 152 8.03 -17.68 22.16
N ASP A 153 7.07 -18.43 21.62
CA ASP A 153 6.30 -19.44 22.36
C ASP A 153 7.30 -20.50 22.89
N MET A 154 8.13 -20.14 23.88
CA MET A 154 8.92 -21.11 24.62
C MET A 154 7.94 -21.89 25.48
N THR A 155 7.53 -23.04 24.94
CA THR A 155 6.82 -24.08 25.66
C THR A 155 7.74 -24.60 26.76
N PHE A 156 7.80 -23.93 27.91
CA PHE A 156 8.36 -24.54 29.12
C PHE A 156 7.36 -25.57 29.63
N ARG A 157 7.49 -26.80 29.14
CA ARG A 157 6.91 -27.97 29.80
C ARG A 157 7.63 -28.16 31.14
N ARG A 158 6.87 -28.21 32.23
CA ARG A 158 7.26 -28.95 33.43
C ARG A 158 6.85 -30.40 33.25
#